data_AF-A0A939GJH7-F1
#
_entry.id   AF-A0A939GJH7-F1
#
_cell.length_a   1.000
_cell.length_b   1.000
_cell.length_c   1.000
_cell.angle_alpha   90.00
_cell.angle_beta   90.00
_cell.angle_gamma   90.00
#
_symmetry.space_group_name_H-M   'P 1'
#
loop_
_entity.id
_entity.type
_entity.pdbx_description
1 polymer ?
#
loop_
_entity_poly.entity_id
_entity_poly.type
_entity_poly.pdbx_seq_one_letter_code
_entity_poly.pdbx_strand_id
1 'polypeptide(L)' 'MPYDDILAVDPSGQYHSQVRMMCDFCSKHSLKQVPDPYYGGVEGFNQVIDLLMDACEGLLKHITQK' A
#
# COMPACT_ATOMS: atom_id res chain seq x y z
N MET A 1 -5.36 2.50 11.18
CA MET A 1 -4.52 3.65 11.52
C MET A 1 -4.42 4.53 10.28
N PRO A 2 -4.96 5.75 10.31
CA PRO A 2 -4.79 6.75 9.25
C PRO A 2 -3.32 6.96 8.87
N TYR A 3 -3.07 7.26 7.59
CA TYR A 3 -1.73 7.58 7.06
C TYR A 3 -1.05 8.72 7.85
N ASP A 4 -1.84 9.72 8.26
CA ASP A 4 -1.36 10.90 8.99
C ASP A 4 -0.81 10.55 10.38
N ASP A 5 -1.33 9.51 11.03
CA ASP A 5 -0.83 9.07 12.34
C ASP A 5 0.59 8.52 12.24
N ILE A 6 0.95 7.89 11.12
CA ILE A 6 2.31 7.37 10.87
C ILE A 6 3.26 8.54 10.64
N LEU A 7 2.84 9.55 9.87
CA LEU A 7 3.65 10.74 9.63
C LEU A 7 3.88 11.55 10.90
N ALA A 8 2.91 11.57 11.82
CA ALA A 8 3.03 12.25 13.11
C ALA A 8 4.12 11.67 14.02
N VAL A 9 4.57 10.43 13.79
CA VAL A 9 5.71 9.81 14.50
C VAL A 9 7.04 10.49 14.18
N ASP A 10 7.13 11.16 13.03
CA ASP A 10 8.28 11.98 12.63
C ASP A 10 7.86 13.46 12.49
N PRO A 11 7.84 14.24 13.58
CA PRO A 11 7.50 15.65 13.54
C PRO A 11 8.48 16.49 12.71
N SER A 12 9.70 15.99 12.48
CA SER A 12 10.73 16.70 11.72
C SER A 12 10.50 16.62 10.21
N GLY A 13 9.67 15.67 9.75
CA GLY A 13 9.39 15.46 8.33
C GLY A 13 10.53 14.79 7.55
N GLN A 14 11.62 14.40 8.21
CA GLN A 14 12.81 13.85 7.58
C GLN A 14 12.53 12.60 6.73
N TYR A 15 11.58 11.77 7.17
CA TYR A 15 11.28 10.46 6.58
C TYR A 15 9.93 10.37 5.88
N HIS A 16 9.17 11.47 5.80
CA HIS A 16 7.82 11.47 5.21
C HIS A 16 7.80 10.93 3.79
N SER A 17 8.82 11.23 2.98
CA SER A 17 8.94 10.74 1.60
C SER A 17 9.16 9.23 1.46
N GLN A 18 9.56 8.56 2.55
CA GLN A 18 9.73 7.11 2.59
C GLN A 18 8.43 6.38 2.94
N VAL A 19 7.45 7.07 3.52
CA VAL A 19 6.15 6.51 3.87
C VAL A 19 5.21 6.62 2.67
N ARG A 20 4.90 5.48 2.06
CA ARG A 20 4.01 5.38 0.90
C ARG A 20 2.93 4.32 1.10
N MET A 21 1.82 4.48 0.40
CA MET A 21 0.75 3.48 0.43
C MET A 21 1.14 2.28 -0.43
N MET A 22 0.73 1.08 -0.01
CA MET A 22 1.00 -0.13 -0.80
C MET A 22 0.39 -0.02 -2.21
N CYS A 23 -0.81 0.55 -2.31
CA CYS A 23 -1.48 0.77 -3.58
C CYS A 23 -0.78 1.77 -4.51
N ASP A 24 0.15 2.61 -4.02
CA ASP A 24 0.95 3.50 -4.87
C ASP A 24 1.87 2.71 -5.84
N PHE A 25 2.06 1.43 -5.56
CA PHE A 25 2.86 0.52 -6.37
C PHE A 25 2.01 -0.41 -7.25
N CYS A 26 0.68 -0.39 -7.14
CA CYS A 26 -0.17 -1.17 -8.04
C CYS A 26 -0.05 -0.66 -9.48
N SER A 27 -0.03 -1.59 -10.43
CA SER A 27 0.03 -1.28 -11.87
C SER A 27 -1.23 -1.69 -12.60
N LYS A 28 -1.92 -2.71 -12.09
CA LYS A 28 -3.14 -3.31 -12.67
C LYS A 28 -4.39 -2.83 -11.94
N HIS A 29 -4.26 -2.40 -10.68
CA HIS A 29 -5.37 -1.93 -9.86
C HIS A 29 -5.28 -0.42 -9.57
N SER A 30 -6.42 0.27 -9.58
CA SER A 30 -6.53 1.72 -9.35
C SER A 30 -7.07 2.09 -7.95
N LEU A 31 -7.21 1.11 -7.06
CA LEU A 31 -7.62 1.35 -5.68
C LEU A 31 -6.57 2.19 -4.95
N LYS A 32 -7.03 3.12 -4.10
CA LYS A 32 -6.14 4.01 -3.34
C LYS A 32 -5.66 3.38 -2.02
N GLN A 33 -6.38 2.39 -1.53
CA GLN A 33 -6.11 1.71 -0.26
C GLN A 33 -6.48 0.24 -0.39
N VAL A 34 -5.76 -0.62 0.34
CA VAL A 34 -6.10 -2.03 0.47
C VAL A 34 -7.36 -2.12 1.35
N PRO A 35 -8.47 -2.70 0.86
CA PRO A 35 -9.70 -2.82 1.63
C PRO A 35 -9.49 -3.74 2.84
N ASP A 36 -10.23 -3.49 3.91
CA ASP A 36 -10.27 -4.39 5.06
C ASP A 36 -10.99 -5.70 4.65
N PRO A 37 -10.32 -6.86 4.70
CA PRO A 37 -10.89 -8.11 4.21
C PRO A 37 -12.02 -8.65 5.09
N TYR A 38 -12.11 -8.21 6.36
CA TYR A 38 -13.06 -8.79 7.32
C TYR A 38 -14.53 -8.48 7.02
N TYR A 39 -14.81 -7.45 6.22
CA TYR A 39 -16.17 -7.09 5.79
C TYR A 39 -16.62 -7.80 4.50
N GLY A 40 -15.72 -8.49 3.79
CA GLY A 40 -15.98 -9.10 2.48
C GLY A 40 -16.07 -10.62 2.48
N GLY A 41 -15.95 -11.29 3.64
CA GLY A 41 -15.83 -12.74 3.69
C GLY A 41 -14.59 -13.23 2.94
N VAL A 42 -14.62 -14.45 2.40
CA VAL A 42 -13.46 -15.06 1.70
C VAL A 42 -13.00 -14.23 0.50
N GLU A 43 -13.93 -13.66 -0.27
CA GLU A 43 -13.59 -12.84 -1.43
C GLU A 43 -12.88 -11.53 -1.06
N GLY A 44 -13.15 -10.98 0.13
CA GLY A 44 -12.40 -9.86 0.66
C GLY A 44 -10.92 -10.18 0.84
N PHE A 45 -10.59 -11.40 1.30
CA PHE A 45 -9.20 -11.86 1.39
C PHE A 45 -8.57 -12.08 0.02
N ASN A 46 -9.28 -12.69 -0.93
CA ASN A 46 -8.78 -12.86 -2.30
C ASN A 46 -8.43 -11.51 -2.94
N GLN A 47 -9.32 -10.53 -2.83
CA GLN A 47 -9.10 -9.18 -3.35
C GLN A 47 -7.86 -8.52 -2.73
N VAL A 48 -7.66 -8.67 -1.42
CA VAL A 48 -6.46 -8.15 -0.75
C VAL A 48 -5.20 -8.83 -1.27
N ILE A 49 -5.22 -10.16 -1.44
CA ILE A 49 -4.07 -10.90 -1.96
C ILE A 49 -3.73 -10.45 -3.38
N ASP A 50 -4.72 -10.30 -4.26
CA ASP A 50 -4.51 -9.82 -5.63
C ASP A 50 -3.88 -8.42 -5.68
N LEU A 51 -4.36 -7.51 -4.82
CA LEU A 51 -3.78 -6.17 -4.69
C LEU A 51 -2.35 -6.20 -4.19
N LEU A 52 -2.05 -7.02 -3.19
CA LEU A 52 -0.71 -7.16 -2.64
C LEU A 52 0.26 -7.77 -3.66
N MET A 53 -0.18 -8.75 -4.46
CA MET A 53 0.65 -9.33 -5.51
C MET A 53 1.04 -8.29 -6.57
N ASP A 54 0.07 -7.51 -7.07
CA ASP A 54 0.33 -6.43 -8.04
C ASP A 54 1.22 -5.32 -7.45
N ALA A 55 0.93 -4.87 -6.23
CA ALA A 55 1.75 -3.87 -5.55
C ALA A 55 3.18 -4.36 -5.28
N CYS A 56 3.38 -5.63 -4.91
CA CYS A 56 4.71 -6.20 -4.69
C CYS A 56 5.51 -6.26 -6.00
N GLU A 57 4.90 -6.63 -7.13
CA GLU A 57 5.54 -6.59 -8.44
C GLU A 57 5.98 -5.16 -8.80
N GLY A 58 5.10 -4.17 -8.59
CA GLY A 58 5.43 -2.76 -8.86
C GLY A 58 6.47 -2.18 -7.90
N LEU A 59 6.43 -2.57 -6.62
CA LEU A 59 7.43 -2.21 -5.62
C LEU A 59 8.80 -2.77 -5.99
N LEU A 60 8.86 -4.04 -6.37
CA LEU A 60 10.10 -4.67 -6.82
C LEU A 60 10.69 -3.92 -8.02
N LYS A 61 9.88 -3.57 -9.02
CA LYS A 61 10.32 -2.74 -10.15
C LYS A 61 10.83 -1.37 -9.67
N HIS A 62 10.12 -0.71 -8.75
CA HIS A 62 10.51 0.59 -8.22
C HIS A 62 11.87 0.58 -7.52
N ILE A 63 12.20 -0.47 -6.77
CA ILE A 63 13.48 -0.56 -6.04
C ILE A 63 14.63 -1.09 -6.89
N THR A 64 14.34 -1.84 -7.96
CA THR A 64 15.36 -2.40 -8.87
C THR A 64 15.69 -1.50 -10.05
N GLN A 65 14.78 -0.60 -10.43
CA GLN A 65 14.99 0.41 -11.48
C GLN A 65 15.44 1.77 -10.92
N LYS A 66 15.74 1.83 -9.62
CA LYS A 66 16.33 2.99 -8.95
C LYS A 66 17.84 2.98 -9.01
#